data_AF-A0A3M1EEC7-F1
#
_entry.id   AF-A0A3M1EEC7-F1
#
_cell.length_a   1.000
_cell.length_b   1.000
_cell.length_c   1.000
_cell.angle_alpha   90.00
_cell.angle_beta   90.00
_cell.angle_gamma   90.00
#
_symmetry.space_group_name_H-M   'P 1'
#
loop_
_entity.id
_entity.type
_entity.pdbx_description
1 polymer ?
#
loop_
_entity_poly.entity_id
_entity_poly.type
_entity_poly.pdbx_seq_one_letter_code
_entity_poly.pdbx_strand_id
1 'polypeptide(L)'
;MDFIQIAVENVDGEAAEAVSEVFNRYGYGGAVLETTPPDFARVTVRTVIPAGEDDRLQKIEIALALMDKALPNGLPAPRMTFIGEQDWAEGWKEHFHVVRIGPRVVVQPSWREHSPAPDDVVIRLDPGAAFGSGLHPTTQLCLQVLQTRSLAGVDVF
;
A
#
# COMPACT_ATOMS: atom_id res chain seq x y z
N MET A 1 8.91 16.05 -5.04
CA MET A 1 8.97 15.60 -6.45
C MET A 1 7.66 14.93 -6.79
N ASP A 2 7.01 15.37 -7.87
CA ASP A 2 5.79 14.71 -8.37
C ASP A 2 6.13 13.49 -9.22
N PHE A 3 5.16 12.59 -9.39
CA PHE A 3 5.35 11.32 -10.08
C PHE A 3 4.24 11.07 -11.11
N ILE A 4 4.58 10.25 -12.12
CA ILE A 4 3.62 9.63 -13.02
C ILE A 4 3.62 8.14 -12.71
N GLN A 5 2.50 7.62 -12.25
CA GLN A 5 2.25 6.19 -12.13
C GLN A 5 1.80 5.65 -13.48
N ILE A 6 2.37 4.52 -13.88
CA ILE A 6 2.00 3.77 -15.08
C ILE A 6 1.57 2.38 -14.62
N ALA A 7 0.38 1.96 -15.02
CA ALA A 7 -0.18 0.66 -14.67
C ALA A 7 -0.67 -0.09 -15.91
N VAL A 8 -0.32 -1.37 -16.03
CA VAL A 8 -0.92 -2.29 -17.00
C VAL A 8 -1.73 -3.30 -16.19
N GLU A 9 -3.05 -3.26 -16.37
CA GLU A 9 -3.99 -4.03 -15.55
C GLU A 9 -4.47 -5.29 -16.27
N ASN A 10 -4.87 -6.31 -15.50
CA ASN A 10 -5.56 -7.49 -16.01
C ASN A 10 -4.74 -8.32 -17.02
N VAL A 11 -3.42 -8.34 -16.89
CA VAL A 11 -2.54 -9.19 -17.69
C VAL A 11 -2.43 -10.59 -17.08
N ASP A 12 -2.10 -11.58 -17.92
CA ASP A 12 -1.71 -12.91 -17.43
C ASP A 12 -0.27 -12.88 -16.87
N GLY A 13 0.15 -13.99 -16.24
CA GLY A 13 1.46 -14.07 -15.59
C GLY A 13 2.65 -13.90 -16.54
N GLU A 14 2.56 -14.38 -17.79
CA GLU A 14 3.65 -14.27 -18.76
C GLU A 14 3.82 -12.82 -19.23
N ALA A 15 2.72 -12.16 -19.58
CA ALA A 15 2.72 -10.74 -19.91
C ALA A 15 3.15 -9.89 -18.71
N ALA A 16 2.77 -10.27 -17.49
CA ALA A 16 3.18 -9.57 -16.27
C ALA A 16 4.70 -9.59 -16.08
N GLU A 17 5.37 -10.72 -16.32
CA GLU A 17 6.84 -10.82 -16.26
C GLU A 17 7.53 -9.94 -17.30
N ALA A 18 7.01 -9.91 -18.53
CA ALA A 18 7.58 -9.05 -19.58
C ALA A 18 7.42 -7.56 -19.24
N VAL A 19 6.24 -7.14 -18.78
CA VAL A 19 5.98 -5.76 -18.36
C VAL A 19 6.82 -5.39 -17.14
N SER A 20 6.98 -6.31 -16.18
CA SER A 20 7.77 -6.07 -14.97
C SER A 20 9.24 -5.78 -15.30
N GLU A 21 9.82 -6.44 -16.29
CA GLU A 21 11.21 -6.17 -16.70
C GLU A 21 11.38 -4.75 -17.26
N VAL A 22 10.44 -4.28 -18.09
CA VAL A 22 10.45 -2.89 -18.59
C VAL A 22 10.32 -1.91 -17.43
N PHE A 23 9.43 -2.18 -16.49
CA PHE A 23 9.19 -1.36 -15.32
C PHE A 23 10.35 -1.43 -14.31
N ASN A 24 11.06 -2.54 -14.18
CA ASN A 24 12.26 -2.63 -13.35
C ASN A 24 13.40 -1.81 -13.95
N ARG A 25 13.53 -1.81 -15.28
CA ARG A 25 14.59 -1.09 -15.99
C ARG A 25 14.36 0.41 -16.03
N TYR A 26 13.12 0.81 -16.30
CA TYR A 26 12.76 2.20 -16.54
C TYR A 26 11.79 2.73 -15.49
N GLY A 27 11.59 2.07 -14.35
CA GLY A 27 10.70 2.51 -13.29
C GLY A 27 11.45 2.95 -12.04
N TYR A 28 11.00 4.00 -11.38
CA TYR A 28 11.62 4.50 -10.16
C TYR A 28 11.14 3.65 -8.99
N GLY A 29 12.07 2.94 -8.34
CA GLY A 29 11.74 1.95 -7.33
C GLY A 29 11.36 0.56 -7.87
N GLY A 30 11.33 0.40 -9.20
CA GLY A 30 11.06 -0.88 -9.87
C GLY A 30 9.57 -1.17 -10.10
N ALA A 31 9.28 -2.41 -10.50
CA ALA A 31 7.93 -2.89 -10.77
C ALA A 31 7.25 -3.42 -9.49
N VAL A 32 5.98 -3.09 -9.32
CA VAL A 32 5.09 -3.66 -8.31
C VAL A 32 4.06 -4.54 -9.01
N LEU A 33 3.95 -5.79 -8.58
CA LEU A 33 2.95 -6.73 -9.07
C LEU A 33 1.88 -6.92 -8.00
N GLU A 34 0.63 -6.69 -8.39
CA GLU A 34 -0.54 -6.83 -7.53
C GLU A 34 -1.49 -7.88 -8.11
N THR A 35 -1.96 -8.78 -7.25
CA THR A 35 -3.03 -9.74 -7.56
C THR A 35 -4.17 -9.53 -6.57
N THR A 36 -5.42 -9.58 -7.04
CA THR A 36 -6.58 -9.34 -6.18
C THR A 36 -7.36 -10.64 -5.98
N PRO A 37 -7.51 -11.15 -4.74
CA PRO A 37 -8.36 -12.31 -4.48
C PRO A 37 -9.79 -12.10 -4.99
N PRO A 38 -10.48 -13.13 -5.50
CA PRO A 38 -10.02 -14.52 -5.60
C PRO A 38 -9.22 -14.84 -6.87
N ASP A 39 -9.08 -13.90 -7.80
CA ASP A 39 -8.44 -14.13 -9.10
C ASP A 39 -6.94 -13.82 -9.04
N PHE A 40 -6.16 -14.85 -8.72
CA PHE A 40 -4.70 -14.79 -8.70
C PHE A 40 -4.06 -14.99 -10.08
N ALA A 41 -4.84 -15.28 -11.12
CA ALA A 41 -4.33 -15.47 -12.48
C ALA A 41 -4.16 -14.14 -13.22
N ARG A 42 -4.85 -13.09 -12.75
CA ARG A 42 -4.76 -11.73 -13.30
C ARG A 42 -3.90 -10.85 -12.44
N VAL A 43 -2.90 -10.24 -13.08
CA VAL A 43 -1.90 -9.40 -12.43
C VAL A 43 -2.08 -7.96 -12.91
N THR A 44 -1.89 -7.02 -12.00
CA THR A 44 -1.66 -5.62 -12.33
C THR A 44 -0.20 -5.30 -12.08
N VAL A 45 0.50 -4.81 -13.09
CA VAL A 45 1.90 -4.40 -12.98
C VAL A 45 1.94 -2.88 -12.95
N ARG A 46 2.62 -2.30 -11.97
CA ARG A 46 2.72 -0.85 -11.77
C ARG A 46 4.16 -0.42 -11.64
N THR A 47 4.43 0.81 -12.05
CA THR A 47 5.64 1.55 -11.71
C THR A 47 5.32 3.02 -11.56
N VAL A 48 6.20 3.77 -10.92
CA VAL A 48 6.22 5.23 -10.96
C VAL A 48 7.47 5.72 -11.70
N ILE A 49 7.40 6.92 -12.25
CA ILE A 49 8.57 7.68 -12.73
C ILE A 49 8.45 9.12 -12.23
N PRO A 50 9.56 9.84 -11.97
CA PRO A 50 9.47 11.25 -11.65
C PRO A 50 8.84 12.05 -12.79
N ALA A 51 7.98 13.01 -12.46
CA ALA A 51 7.38 13.90 -13.44
C ALA A 51 8.49 14.72 -14.15
N GLY A 52 8.38 14.86 -15.48
CA GLY A 52 9.37 15.55 -16.32
C GLY A 52 10.50 14.67 -16.88
N GLU A 53 10.52 13.36 -16.57
CA GLU A 53 11.43 12.42 -17.24
C GLU A 53 10.84 11.89 -18.57
N ASP A 54 10.64 12.78 -19.55
CA ASP A 54 9.99 12.46 -20.83
C ASP A 54 10.71 11.34 -21.61
N ASP A 55 12.04 11.32 -21.60
CA ASP A 55 12.84 10.26 -22.23
C ASP A 55 12.54 8.87 -21.67
N ARG A 56 12.27 8.80 -20.36
CA ARG A 56 11.98 7.55 -19.65
C ARG A 56 10.55 7.10 -19.93
N LEU A 57 9.61 8.04 -19.90
CA LEU A 57 8.23 7.80 -20.31
C LEU A 57 8.16 7.25 -21.73
N GLN A 58 8.84 7.92 -22.68
CA GLN A 58 8.87 7.49 -24.08
C GLN A 58 9.45 6.08 -24.25
N LYS A 59 10.51 5.72 -23.53
CA LYS A 59 11.07 4.36 -23.55
C LYS A 59 10.08 3.32 -23.06
N ILE A 60 9.31 3.62 -22.01
CA ILE A 60 8.26 2.74 -21.49
C ILE A 60 7.14 2.60 -22.53
N GLU A 61 6.64 3.71 -23.08
CA GLU A 61 5.56 3.70 -24.08
C GLU A 61 5.93 2.87 -25.31
N ILE A 62 7.13 3.06 -25.85
CA ILE A 62 7.63 2.29 -26.99
C ILE A 62 7.72 0.80 -26.63
N ALA A 63 8.29 0.46 -25.46
CA ALA A 63 8.43 -0.93 -25.04
C ALA A 63 7.06 -1.62 -24.89
N LEU A 64 6.10 -0.97 -24.23
CA LEU A 64 4.75 -1.49 -24.07
C LEU A 64 4.02 -1.63 -25.42
N ALA A 65 4.16 -0.65 -26.32
CA ALA A 65 3.57 -0.71 -27.65
C ALA A 65 4.16 -1.86 -28.50
N LEU A 66 5.46 -2.12 -28.39
CA LEU A 66 6.09 -3.26 -29.05
C LEU A 66 5.60 -4.59 -28.47
N MET A 67 5.46 -4.68 -27.15
CA MET A 67 4.93 -5.87 -26.48
C MET A 67 3.48 -6.17 -26.85
N ASP A 68 2.64 -5.13 -26.95
CA ASP A 68 1.25 -5.26 -27.44
C ASP A 68 1.19 -5.90 -28.83
N LYS A 69 2.19 -5.65 -29.70
CA LYS A 69 2.25 -6.27 -31.03
C LYS A 69 2.90 -7.64 -31.04
N ALA A 70 3.80 -7.91 -30.10
CA ALA A 70 4.58 -9.15 -30.06
C ALA A 70 3.87 -10.28 -29.32
N LEU A 71 3.06 -9.98 -28.30
CA LEU A 71 2.39 -10.97 -27.48
C LEU A 71 1.13 -11.51 -28.18
N PRO A 72 0.82 -12.83 -28.06
CA PRO A 72 -0.31 -13.45 -28.76
C PRO A 72 -1.68 -12.81 -28.47
N ASN A 73 -1.87 -12.30 -27.26
CA ASN A 73 -3.11 -11.67 -26.80
C ASN A 73 -3.00 -10.14 -26.69
N GLY A 74 -1.88 -9.57 -27.14
CA GLY A 74 -1.53 -8.17 -26.94
C GLY A 74 -1.43 -7.75 -25.47
N LEU A 75 -1.40 -6.43 -25.24
CA LEU A 75 -1.42 -5.85 -23.91
C LEU A 75 -2.62 -4.90 -23.76
N PRO A 76 -3.27 -4.90 -22.58
CA PRO A 76 -4.19 -3.82 -22.22
C PRO A 76 -3.49 -2.47 -22.28
N ALA A 77 -4.23 -1.42 -22.67
CA ALA A 77 -3.67 -0.07 -22.72
C ALA A 77 -3.18 0.36 -21.32
N PRO A 78 -1.97 0.95 -21.20
CA PRO A 78 -1.46 1.41 -19.92
C PRO A 78 -2.30 2.59 -19.42
N ARG A 79 -2.62 2.58 -18.12
CA ARG A 79 -3.22 3.71 -17.43
C ARG A 79 -2.12 4.56 -16.81
N MET A 80 -2.14 5.85 -17.11
CA MET A 80 -1.23 6.83 -16.51
C MET A 80 -1.98 7.69 -15.50
N THR A 81 -1.36 7.98 -14.37
CA THR A 81 -1.94 8.80 -13.30
C THR A 81 -0.87 9.69 -12.69
N PHE A 82 -1.14 10.99 -12.60
CA PHE A 82 -0.26 11.93 -11.92
C PHE A 82 -0.45 11.80 -10.40
N ILE A 83 0.66 11.74 -9.65
CA ILE A 83 0.67 11.66 -8.20
C ILE A 83 1.53 12.82 -7.70
N GLY A 84 0.93 13.74 -6.95
CA GLY A 84 1.66 14.84 -6.32
C GLY A 84 2.61 14.33 -5.24
N GLU A 85 3.68 15.07 -4.95
CA GLU A 85 4.64 14.72 -3.89
C GLU A 85 3.97 14.44 -2.54
N GLN A 86 2.99 15.28 -2.16
CA GLN A 86 2.27 15.11 -0.90
C GLN A 86 1.42 13.85 -0.91
N ASP A 87 0.69 13.58 -1.99
CA ASP A 87 -0.13 12.38 -2.13
C ASP A 87 0.74 11.11 -2.07
N TRP A 88 1.93 11.15 -2.65
CA TRP A 88 2.90 10.06 -2.55
C TRP A 88 3.40 9.88 -1.11
N ALA A 89 3.83 10.99 -0.47
CA ALA A 89 4.39 10.96 0.88
C ALA A 89 3.36 10.58 1.95
N GLU A 90 2.07 10.84 1.71
CA GLU A 90 0.98 10.60 2.65
C GLU A 90 0.11 9.40 2.29
N GLY A 91 0.22 8.81 1.09
CA GLY A 91 -0.64 7.73 0.63
C GLY A 91 -0.69 6.51 1.56
N TRP A 92 0.40 6.24 2.28
CA TRP A 92 0.42 5.18 3.29
C TRP A 92 -0.58 5.41 4.44
N LYS A 93 -0.89 6.67 4.80
CA LYS A 93 -1.82 7.04 5.87
C LYS A 93 -3.24 6.54 5.60
N GLU A 94 -3.61 6.38 4.34
CA GLU A 94 -4.93 5.89 3.93
C GLU A 94 -5.19 4.47 4.44
N HIS A 95 -4.15 3.64 4.52
CA HIS A 95 -4.24 2.25 4.96
C HIS A 95 -4.29 2.08 6.48
N PHE A 96 -4.12 3.16 7.25
CA PHE A 96 -4.19 3.13 8.71
C PHE A 96 -5.50 3.75 9.20
N HIS A 97 -6.30 2.90 9.85
CA HIS A 97 -7.61 3.24 10.39
C HIS A 97 -7.59 3.18 11.92
N VAL A 98 -8.65 3.71 12.53
CA VAL A 98 -8.89 3.55 13.96
C VAL A 98 -9.22 2.09 14.25
N VAL A 99 -8.54 1.47 15.20
CA VAL A 99 -8.71 0.06 15.55
C VAL A 99 -9.20 -0.06 16.98
N ARG A 100 -10.38 -0.66 17.17
CA ARG A 100 -10.85 -1.09 18.49
C ARG A 100 -10.29 -2.47 18.82
N ILE A 101 -9.68 -2.59 20.00
CA ILE A 101 -9.07 -3.82 20.49
C ILE A 101 -9.76 -4.21 21.79
N GLY A 102 -10.69 -5.15 21.70
CA GLY A 102 -11.49 -5.58 22.86
C GLY A 102 -12.52 -4.52 23.29
N PRO A 103 -12.97 -4.55 24.55
CA PRO A 103 -14.10 -3.72 24.99
C PRO A 103 -13.77 -2.23 25.12
N ARG A 104 -12.54 -1.86 25.52
CA ARG A 104 -12.22 -0.47 25.91
C ARG A 104 -11.06 0.17 25.17
N VAL A 105 -10.08 -0.60 24.69
CA VAL A 105 -8.88 0.00 24.07
C VAL A 105 -9.16 0.36 22.62
N VAL A 106 -8.81 1.59 22.24
CA VAL A 106 -8.89 2.09 20.86
C VAL A 106 -7.52 2.65 20.47
N VAL A 107 -6.94 2.17 19.37
CA VAL A 107 -5.72 2.73 18.80
C VAL A 107 -6.09 3.66 17.65
N GLN A 108 -5.65 4.92 17.73
CA GLN A 108 -6.05 5.98 16.82
C GLN A 108 -4.80 6.68 16.23
N PRO A 109 -4.61 6.64 14.90
CA PRO A 109 -3.64 7.50 14.24
C PRO A 109 -4.01 8.99 14.35
N SER A 110 -3.02 9.87 14.46
CA SER A 110 -3.21 11.31 14.71
C SER A 110 -4.02 12.03 13.63
N TRP A 111 -3.97 11.55 12.39
CA TRP A 111 -4.70 12.09 11.24
C TRP A 111 -6.13 11.54 11.06
N ARG A 112 -6.60 10.63 11.91
CA ARG A 112 -7.96 10.08 11.85
C ARG A 112 -8.83 10.68 12.94
N GLU A 113 -9.98 11.21 12.56
CA GLU A 113 -11.00 11.63 13.52
C GLU A 113 -11.74 10.43 14.11
N HIS A 114 -12.02 10.49 15.40
CA HIS A 114 -12.77 9.47 16.12
C HIS A 114 -13.47 10.10 17.32
N SER A 115 -14.73 9.75 17.54
CA SER A 115 -15.50 10.11 18.72
C SER A 115 -15.52 8.94 19.69
N PRO A 116 -14.66 8.91 20.72
CA PRO A 116 -14.58 7.79 21.66
C PRO A 116 -15.83 7.71 22.55
N ALA A 117 -16.18 6.49 22.94
CA ALA A 117 -17.17 6.26 23.98
C ALA A 117 -16.62 6.68 25.37
N PRO A 118 -17.48 6.97 26.36
CA PRO A 118 -17.04 7.45 27.68
C PRO A 118 -16.03 6.54 28.39
N ASP A 119 -16.11 5.23 28.18
CA ASP A 119 -15.25 4.23 28.84
C ASP A 119 -14.01 3.81 28.02
N ASP A 120 -13.81 4.42 26.84
CA ASP A 120 -12.71 4.10 25.96
C ASP A 120 -11.37 4.58 26.52
N VAL A 121 -10.36 3.74 26.37
CA VAL A 121 -8.96 4.07 26.57
C VAL A 121 -8.35 4.29 25.19
N VAL A 122 -8.25 5.55 24.79
CA VAL A 122 -7.70 5.93 23.48
C VAL A 122 -6.18 6.04 23.55
N ILE A 123 -5.50 5.18 22.79
CA ILE A 123 -4.06 5.22 22.55
C ILE A 123 -3.84 5.92 21.22
N ARG A 124 -3.34 7.16 21.27
CA ARG A 124 -2.92 7.88 20.06
C ARG A 124 -1.55 7.39 19.64
N LEU A 125 -1.47 6.76 18.47
CA LEU A 125 -0.25 6.14 17.99
C LEU A 125 -0.17 6.25 16.47
N ASP A 126 0.90 6.88 16.00
CA ASP A 126 1.19 7.01 14.59
C ASP A 126 2.06 5.81 14.14
N PRO A 127 1.60 5.02 13.17
CA PRO A 127 2.40 3.98 12.56
C PRO A 127 3.75 4.50 12.07
N GLY A 128 4.79 3.70 12.27
CA GLY A 128 6.14 3.99 11.81
C GLY A 128 6.96 2.71 11.75
N ALA A 129 8.29 2.82 11.90
CA ALA A 129 9.18 1.67 11.87
C ALA A 129 9.08 0.76 13.11
N ALA A 130 8.46 1.24 14.20
CA ALA A 130 8.30 0.47 15.43
C ALA A 130 7.12 -0.51 15.33
N PHE A 131 7.33 -1.73 15.82
CA PHE A 131 6.27 -2.72 15.98
C PHE A 131 5.28 -2.28 17.08
N GLY A 132 4.04 -2.79 17.01
CA GLY A 132 3.03 -2.58 18.05
C GLY A 132 1.96 -1.53 17.72
N SER A 133 1.73 -1.23 16.44
CA SER A 133 0.68 -0.29 15.98
C SER A 133 -0.76 -0.74 16.23
N GLY A 134 -0.97 -1.92 16.84
CA GLY A 134 -2.31 -2.48 17.11
C GLY A 134 -2.93 -3.24 15.93
N LEU A 135 -2.32 -3.23 14.74
CA LEU A 135 -2.80 -4.02 13.60
C LEU A 135 -2.37 -5.49 13.66
N HIS A 136 -1.27 -5.80 14.35
CA HIS A 136 -0.79 -7.18 14.42
C HIS A 136 -1.57 -8.00 15.47
N PRO A 137 -1.97 -9.25 15.17
CA PRO A 137 -2.76 -10.09 16.09
C PRO A 137 -2.15 -10.26 17.48
N THR A 138 -0.82 -10.32 17.60
CA THR A 138 -0.16 -10.46 18.91
C THR A 138 -0.35 -9.24 19.79
N THR A 139 -0.24 -8.02 19.25
CA THR A 139 -0.52 -6.78 19.99
C THR A 139 -1.98 -6.75 20.43
N GLN A 140 -2.89 -7.15 19.54
CA GLN A 140 -4.32 -7.21 19.85
C GLN A 140 -4.62 -8.19 20.99
N LEU A 141 -4.08 -9.41 20.91
CA LEU A 141 -4.26 -10.44 21.94
C LEU A 141 -3.69 -10.00 23.30
N CYS A 142 -2.49 -9.43 23.33
CA CYS A 142 -1.90 -8.93 24.57
C CYS A 142 -2.77 -7.85 25.21
N LEU A 143 -3.22 -6.87 24.42
CA LEU A 143 -4.09 -5.79 24.91
C LEU A 143 -5.47 -6.30 25.35
N GLN A 144 -6.03 -7.32 24.68
CA GLN A 144 -7.27 -7.96 25.11
C GLN A 144 -7.09 -8.68 26.45
N VAL A 145 -5.99 -9.42 26.64
CA VAL A 145 -5.69 -10.11 27.91
C VAL A 145 -5.48 -9.11 29.05
N LEU A 146 -4.80 -7.98 28.81
CA LEU A 146 -4.61 -6.95 29.83
C LEU A 146 -5.95 -6.38 30.32
N GLN A 147 -6.96 -6.29 29.44
CA GLN A 147 -8.30 -5.82 29.81
C GLN A 147 -9.08 -6.79 30.70
N THR A 148 -8.64 -8.06 30.84
CA THR A 148 -9.28 -9.05 31.73
C THR A 148 -8.56 -9.19 33.07
N ARG A 149 -7.56 -8.35 33.37
CA ARG A 149 -6.74 -8.44 34.58
C ARG A 149 -6.94 -7.22 35.48
N SER A 150 -6.80 -7.41 36.78
CA SER A 150 -6.62 -6.28 37.70
C SER A 150 -5.19 -5.76 37.57
N LEU A 151 -5.05 -4.52 37.10
CA LEU A 151 -3.75 -3.88 36.88
C LEU A 151 -3.38 -2.88 37.99
N ALA A 152 -4.26 -2.69 38.99
CA ALA A 152 -4.02 -1.74 40.07
C ALA A 152 -2.82 -2.18 40.92
N GLY A 153 -1.81 -1.32 41.01
CA GLY A 153 -0.59 -1.58 41.78
C GLY A 153 0.35 -2.62 41.17
N VAL A 154 0.17 -2.97 39.89
CA VAL A 154 1.06 -3.90 39.19
C VAL A 154 2.23 -3.12 38.60
N ASP A 155 3.44 -3.52 38.96
CA ASP A 155 4.67 -2.99 38.35
C ASP A 155 4.93 -3.64 36.99
N VAL A 156 5.27 -2.80 36.00
CA VAL A 156 5.72 -3.22 34.67
C VAL A 156 7.14 -2.70 34.49
N PHE A 157 8.10 -3.61 34.38
CA PHE A 157 9.54 -3.32 34.29
C PHE A 157 10.06 -3.47 32.87
#